data_AF-C4KEW7-F1
#
_entry.id   AF-C4KEW7-F1
#
_cell.length_a   1.000
_cell.length_b   1.000
_cell.length_c   1.000
_cell.angle_alpha   90.00
_cell.angle_beta   90.00
_cell.angle_gamma   90.00
#
_symmetry.space_group_name_H-M   'P 1'
#
loop_
_entity.id
_entity.type
_entity.pdbx_description
1 polymer ?
#
loop_
_entity_poly.entity_id
_entity_poly.type
_entity_poly.pdbx_seq_one_letter_code
_entity_poly.pdbx_strand_id
1 'polypeptide(L)'
;MLETPISRVIVLGTIELIYEKYIQISKMMSRMNYMPAIASGEVAILLALYAGGMLLAVYNLPLQGVPLIIHLYGAILVAILSIGLLASAVSYKDKGAIIISILNVLSVLFAAFAGSFYFGGVIDVNYLLQMGMGFVFALITASGCLIYSIRRGE
;
A
#
# COMPACT_ATOMS: atom_id res chain seq x y z
N MET A 1 -16.91 -25.85 -43.78
CA MET A 1 -15.63 -25.88 -43.04
C MET A 1 -15.91 -26.57 -41.71
N LEU A 2 -15.50 -27.83 -41.55
CA LEU A 2 -15.62 -28.54 -40.27
C LEU A 2 -14.52 -28.00 -39.34
N GLU A 3 -14.91 -27.30 -38.28
CA GLU A 3 -14.00 -27.08 -37.15
C GLU A 3 -13.64 -28.45 -36.56
N THR A 4 -12.37 -28.83 -36.69
CA THR A 4 -11.85 -30.09 -36.19
C THR A 4 -12.13 -30.23 -34.69
N PRO A 5 -12.57 -31.40 -34.19
CA PRO A 5 -12.93 -31.59 -32.77
C PRO A 5 -11.79 -31.23 -31.80
N ILE A 6 -10.54 -31.26 -32.28
CA ILE A 6 -9.34 -30.89 -31.54
C ILE A 6 -9.32 -29.39 -31.17
N SER A 7 -9.79 -28.49 -32.03
CA SER A 7 -9.80 -27.05 -31.73
C SER A 7 -10.81 -26.71 -30.63
N ARG A 8 -11.96 -27.39 -30.60
CA ARG A 8 -12.97 -27.25 -29.53
C ARG A 8 -12.45 -27.68 -28.17
N VAL A 9 -11.71 -28.79 -28.11
CA VAL A 9 -11.13 -29.33 -26.87
C VAL A 9 -10.05 -28.40 -26.32
N ILE A 10 -9.21 -27.82 -27.18
CA ILE A 10 -8.17 -26.86 -26.77
C ILE A 10 -8.80 -25.57 -26.22
N VAL A 11 -9.85 -25.06 -26.88
CA VAL A 11 -10.56 -23.84 -26.43
C VAL A 11 -11.28 -24.09 -25.10
N LEU A 12 -11.96 -25.23 -24.93
CA LEU A 12 -12.58 -25.59 -23.64
C LEU A 12 -11.55 -25.71 -22.52
N GLY A 13 -10.44 -26.42 -22.76
CA GLY A 13 -9.38 -26.58 -21.76
C GLY A 13 -8.71 -25.26 -21.39
N THR A 14 -8.59 -24.32 -22.34
CA THR A 14 -8.04 -22.97 -22.06
C THR A 14 -9.02 -22.13 -21.22
N ILE A 15 -10.33 -22.24 -21.49
CA ILE A 15 -11.37 -21.54 -20.72
C ILE A 15 -11.45 -22.10 -19.30
N GLU A 16 -11.39 -23.43 -19.13
CA GLU A 16 -11.34 -24.07 -17.81
C GLU A 16 -10.12 -23.64 -17.01
N LEU A 17 -8.95 -23.56 -17.65
CA LEU A 17 -7.72 -23.13 -16.99
C LEU A 17 -7.73 -21.65 -16.57
N ILE A 18 -8.37 -20.79 -17.38
CA ILE A 18 -8.63 -19.38 -17.02
C ILE A 18 -9.65 -19.30 -15.89
N TYR A 19 -10.70 -20.12 -15.92
CA TYR A 19 -11.75 -20.15 -14.91
C TYR A 19 -11.24 -20.68 -13.56
N GLU A 20 -10.41 -21.72 -13.56
CA GLU A 20 -9.72 -22.22 -12.37
C GLU A 20 -8.78 -21.17 -11.80
N LYS A 21 -7.98 -20.49 -12.65
CA LYS A 21 -7.17 -19.35 -12.20
C LYS A 21 -8.03 -18.23 -11.62
N TYR A 22 -9.16 -17.92 -12.23
CA TYR A 22 -10.09 -16.91 -11.74
C TYR A 22 -10.68 -17.30 -10.38
N ILE A 23 -11.11 -18.56 -10.22
CA ILE A 23 -11.61 -19.08 -8.94
C ILE A 23 -10.50 -19.11 -7.90
N GLN A 24 -9.28 -19.47 -8.27
CA GLN A 24 -8.14 -19.50 -7.36
C GLN A 24 -7.78 -18.08 -6.90
N ILE A 25 -7.74 -17.11 -7.82
CA ILE A 25 -7.58 -15.68 -7.50
C ILE A 25 -8.74 -15.19 -6.63
N SER A 26 -9.98 -15.54 -6.96
CA SER A 26 -11.17 -15.19 -6.19
C SER A 26 -11.19 -15.83 -4.79
N LYS A 27 -10.61 -17.02 -4.63
CA LYS A 27 -10.48 -17.72 -3.35
C LYS A 27 -9.32 -17.18 -2.51
N MET A 28 -8.19 -16.80 -3.11
CA MET A 28 -7.12 -16.04 -2.45
C MET A 28 -7.65 -14.71 -1.92
N MET A 29 -8.49 -14.05 -2.73
CA MET A 29 -9.28 -12.89 -2.35
C MET A 29 -10.25 -13.20 -1.19
N SER A 30 -10.89 -14.37 -1.14
CA SER A 30 -11.96 -14.64 -0.16
C SER A 30 -11.57 -14.62 1.34
N ARG A 31 -10.30 -14.78 1.74
CA ARG A 31 -9.93 -14.85 3.18
C ARG A 31 -9.31 -13.59 3.78
N MET A 32 -8.89 -12.61 2.98
CA MET A 32 -8.40 -11.29 3.43
C MET A 32 -8.61 -10.20 2.36
N ASN A 33 -9.73 -10.27 1.61
CA ASN A 33 -9.92 -9.72 0.26
C ASN A 33 -9.42 -8.30 0.01
N TYR A 34 -9.61 -7.43 0.99
CA TYR A 34 -9.30 -6.02 0.84
C TYR A 34 -7.89 -5.67 1.31
N MET A 35 -7.23 -6.52 2.08
CA MET A 35 -5.94 -6.20 2.69
C MET A 35 -4.80 -6.07 1.66
N PRO A 36 -4.64 -6.98 0.67
CA PRO A 36 -3.67 -6.79 -0.40
C PRO A 36 -3.95 -5.53 -1.23
N ALA A 37 -5.23 -5.26 -1.53
CA ALA A 37 -5.63 -4.08 -2.31
C ALA A 37 -5.29 -2.79 -1.56
N ILE A 38 -5.69 -2.67 -0.30
CA ILE A 38 -5.41 -1.52 0.56
C ILE A 38 -3.89 -1.34 0.72
N ALA A 39 -3.15 -2.41 1.00
CA ALA A 39 -1.70 -2.35 1.18
C ALA A 39 -0.97 -1.93 -0.10
N SER A 40 -1.40 -2.45 -1.25
CA SER A 40 -0.83 -2.04 -2.55
C SER A 40 -1.09 -0.57 -2.86
N GLY A 41 -2.29 -0.08 -2.55
CA GLY A 41 -2.64 1.34 -2.68
C GLY A 41 -1.79 2.22 -1.77
N GLU A 42 -1.61 1.81 -0.52
CA GLU A 42 -0.79 2.52 0.45
C GLU A 42 0.68 2.61 0.00
N VAL A 43 1.26 1.49 -0.44
CA VAL A 43 2.63 1.46 -0.98
C VAL A 43 2.75 2.36 -2.22
N ALA A 44 1.78 2.31 -3.14
CA ALA A 44 1.80 3.15 -4.34
C ALA A 44 1.78 4.64 -3.99
N ILE A 45 0.94 5.06 -3.03
CA ILE A 45 0.87 6.46 -2.59
C ILE A 45 2.14 6.88 -1.86
N LEU A 46 2.68 6.03 -0.98
CA LEU A 46 3.96 6.27 -0.32
C LEU A 46 5.07 6.51 -1.35
N LEU A 47 5.18 5.66 -2.37
CA LEU A 47 6.16 5.84 -3.45
C LEU A 47 5.93 7.12 -4.25
N ALA A 48 4.67 7.47 -4.55
CA ALA A 48 4.34 8.70 -5.25
C ALA A 48 4.70 9.95 -4.43
N LEU A 49 4.43 9.95 -3.13
CA LEU A 49 4.81 11.03 -2.21
C LEU A 49 6.33 11.19 -2.10
N TYR A 50 7.05 10.08 -2.04
CA TYR A 50 8.51 10.08 -2.02
C TYR A 50 9.10 10.60 -3.31
N ALA A 51 8.65 10.08 -4.46
CA ALA A 51 9.09 10.54 -5.77
C ALA A 51 8.78 12.04 -5.96
N GLY A 52 7.59 12.49 -5.55
CA GLY A 52 7.21 13.90 -5.59
C GLY A 52 8.10 14.78 -4.70
N GLY A 53 8.37 14.35 -3.46
CA GLY A 53 9.28 15.05 -2.56
C GLY A 53 10.71 15.14 -3.10
N MET A 54 11.23 14.03 -3.65
CA MET A 54 12.55 13.98 -4.25
C MET A 54 12.65 14.85 -5.51
N LEU A 55 11.61 14.87 -6.35
CA LEU A 55 11.57 15.71 -7.54
C LEU A 55 11.66 17.19 -7.18
N LEU A 56 10.94 17.62 -6.14
CA LEU A 56 11.01 18.99 -5.63
C LEU A 56 12.41 19.31 -5.09
N ALA A 57 13.05 18.37 -4.39
CA ALA A 57 14.43 18.53 -3.93
C ALA A 57 15.44 18.65 -5.09
N VAL A 58 15.32 17.82 -6.13
CA VAL A 58 16.23 17.83 -7.30
C VAL A 58 16.14 19.16 -8.06
N TYR A 59 14.93 19.70 -8.24
CA TYR A 59 14.72 20.98 -8.91
C TYR A 59 14.82 22.19 -7.98
N ASN A 60 15.22 22.00 -6.72
CA ASN A 60 15.29 23.03 -5.68
C ASN A 60 14.00 23.87 -5.56
N LEU A 61 12.85 23.21 -5.73
CA LEU A 61 11.54 23.83 -5.64
C LEU A 61 11.08 23.83 -4.18
N PRO A 62 10.56 24.97 -3.67
CA PRO A 62 10.06 25.03 -2.31
C PRO A 62 8.78 24.20 -2.16
N LEU A 63 8.69 23.43 -1.08
CA LEU A 63 7.48 22.69 -0.72
C LEU A 63 6.42 23.63 -0.13
N GLN A 64 5.84 24.50 -0.97
CA GLN A 64 4.88 25.51 -0.56
C GLN A 64 3.70 25.60 -1.53
N GLY A 65 2.56 26.11 -1.07
CA GLY A 65 1.37 26.25 -1.90
C GLY A 65 0.83 24.90 -2.38
N VAL A 66 0.62 24.74 -3.69
CA VAL A 66 -0.01 23.54 -4.28
C VAL A 66 0.75 22.24 -3.99
N PRO A 67 2.09 22.15 -4.19
CA PRO A 67 2.87 20.96 -3.81
C PRO A 67 2.70 20.52 -2.35
N LEU A 68 2.65 21.47 -1.41
CA LEU A 68 2.45 21.18 0.01
C LEU A 68 1.06 20.59 0.26
N ILE A 69 0.02 21.18 -0.36
CA ILE A 69 -1.37 20.70 -0.24
C ILE A 69 -1.51 19.26 -0.76
N ILE A 70 -0.92 18.97 -1.93
CA ILE A 70 -0.94 17.61 -2.52
C ILE A 70 -0.23 16.63 -1.59
N HIS A 71 0.93 17.00 -1.04
CA HIS A 71 1.68 16.15 -0.12
C HIS A 71 0.86 15.85 1.16
N LEU A 72 0.19 16.88 1.72
CA LEU A 72 -0.65 16.74 2.91
C LEU A 72 -1.84 15.79 2.67
N TYR A 73 -2.56 15.96 1.55
CA TYR A 73 -3.68 15.08 1.22
C TYR A 73 -3.23 13.65 0.96
N GLY A 74 -2.08 13.44 0.31
CA GLY A 74 -1.52 12.11 0.15
C GLY A 74 -1.15 11.49 1.51
N ALA A 75 -0.54 12.24 2.42
CA ALA A 75 -0.21 11.76 3.76
C ALA A 75 -1.48 11.38 4.56
N ILE A 76 -2.55 12.18 4.47
CA ILE A 76 -3.86 11.86 5.05
C ILE A 76 -4.42 10.56 4.47
N LEU A 77 -4.33 10.39 3.15
CA LEU A 77 -4.82 9.19 2.49
C LEU A 77 -4.04 7.94 2.93
N VAL A 78 -2.71 8.03 3.07
CA VAL A 78 -1.88 6.96 3.65
C VAL A 78 -2.32 6.65 5.08
N ALA A 79 -2.59 7.66 5.92
CA ALA A 79 -3.09 7.43 7.28
C ALA A 79 -4.43 6.68 7.30
N ILE A 80 -5.36 7.05 6.42
CA ILE A 80 -6.66 6.36 6.28
C ILE A 80 -6.46 4.90 5.84
N LEU A 81 -5.59 4.65 4.85
CA LEU A 81 -5.29 3.30 4.38
C LEU A 81 -4.64 2.44 5.47
N SER A 82 -3.71 3.01 6.24
CA SER A 82 -3.06 2.30 7.35
C SER A 82 -4.05 1.84 8.42
N ILE A 83 -5.03 2.69 8.75
CA ILE A 83 -6.14 2.34 9.66
C ILE A 83 -7.05 1.29 9.01
N GLY A 84 -7.31 1.41 7.70
CA GLY A 84 -8.06 0.41 6.94
C GLY A 84 -7.41 -0.98 6.97
N LEU A 85 -6.07 -1.06 6.88
CA LEU A 85 -5.33 -2.32 7.06
C LEU A 85 -5.53 -2.91 8.44
N LEU A 86 -5.43 -2.10 9.49
CA LEU A 86 -5.66 -2.55 10.85
C LEU A 86 -7.09 -3.04 11.07
N ALA A 87 -8.08 -2.28 10.60
CA ALA A 87 -9.49 -2.65 10.68
C ALA A 87 -9.76 -3.98 9.96
N SER A 88 -9.19 -4.16 8.76
CA SER A 88 -9.24 -5.42 8.01
C SER A 88 -8.62 -6.56 8.82
N ALA A 89 -7.40 -6.39 9.32
CA ALA A 89 -6.69 -7.41 10.09
C ALA A 89 -7.46 -7.86 11.35
N VAL A 90 -8.07 -6.90 12.07
CA VAL A 90 -8.91 -7.17 13.25
C VAL A 90 -10.19 -7.91 12.85
N SER A 91 -10.84 -7.53 11.74
CA SER A 91 -12.04 -8.21 11.24
C SER A 91 -11.77 -9.69 10.94
N TYR A 92 -10.62 -10.00 10.34
CA TYR A 92 -10.19 -11.36 10.05
C TYR A 92 -9.58 -12.11 11.26
N LYS A 93 -9.46 -11.45 12.42
CA LYS A 93 -8.90 -12.01 13.67
C LYS A 93 -7.48 -12.59 13.50
N ASP A 94 -6.72 -12.09 12.53
CA ASP A 94 -5.39 -12.60 12.24
C ASP A 94 -4.34 -11.86 13.08
N LYS A 95 -3.78 -12.54 14.08
CA LYS A 95 -2.81 -11.94 15.01
C LYS A 95 -1.56 -11.41 14.30
N GLY A 96 -1.07 -12.08 13.27
CA GLY A 96 0.13 -11.65 12.55
C GLY A 96 -0.15 -10.39 11.75
N ALA A 97 -1.24 -10.39 10.99
CA ALA A 97 -1.70 -9.23 10.23
C ALA A 97 -1.99 -8.02 11.13
N ILE A 98 -2.56 -8.24 12.33
CA ILE A 98 -2.84 -7.18 13.31
C ILE A 98 -1.54 -6.54 13.78
N ILE A 99 -0.53 -7.33 14.16
CA ILE A 99 0.76 -6.80 14.64
C ILE A 99 1.42 -5.96 13.55
N ILE A 100 1.51 -6.48 12.32
CA ILE A 100 2.15 -5.75 11.21
C ILE A 100 1.38 -4.47 10.89
N SER A 101 0.04 -4.51 10.92
CA SER A 101 -0.81 -3.34 10.67
C SER A 101 -0.70 -2.27 11.76
N ILE A 102 -0.55 -2.66 13.04
CA ILE A 102 -0.30 -1.71 14.14
C ILE A 102 1.04 -1.01 13.91
N LEU A 103 2.09 -1.77 13.57
CA LEU A 103 3.40 -1.17 13.26
C LEU A 103 3.30 -0.21 12.07
N ASN A 104 2.49 -0.53 11.07
CA ASN A 104 2.24 0.36 9.94
C ASN A 104 1.58 1.67 10.37
N VAL A 105 0.48 1.62 11.13
CA VAL A 105 -0.20 2.81 11.67
C VAL A 105 0.77 3.67 12.48
N LEU A 106 1.56 3.07 13.38
CA LEU A 106 2.53 3.80 14.18
C LEU A 106 3.61 4.47 13.33
N SER A 107 4.09 3.79 12.29
CA SER A 107 5.10 4.33 11.37
C SER A 107 4.58 5.52 10.58
N VAL A 108 3.33 5.42 10.07
CA VAL A 108 2.65 6.51 9.35
C VAL A 108 2.40 7.70 10.27
N LEU A 109 1.92 7.47 11.49
CA LEU A 109 1.71 8.54 12.47
C LEU A 109 3.01 9.22 12.87
N PHE A 110 4.09 8.45 13.05
CA PHE A 110 5.42 9.00 13.33
C PHE A 110 5.93 9.88 12.19
N ALA A 111 5.80 9.42 10.94
CA ALA A 111 6.17 10.21 9.76
C ALA A 111 5.33 11.49 9.63
N ALA A 112 4.01 11.39 9.82
CA ALA A 112 3.09 12.52 9.74
C ALA A 112 3.34 13.55 10.86
N PHE A 113 3.63 13.08 12.08
CA PHE A 113 3.94 13.96 13.20
C PHE A 113 5.23 14.74 12.93
N ALA A 114 6.33 14.06 12.60
CA ALA A 114 7.60 14.71 12.26
C ALA A 114 7.47 15.68 11.07
N GLY A 115 6.73 15.27 10.03
CA GLY A 115 6.43 16.12 8.88
C GLY A 115 5.65 17.39 9.24
N SER A 116 4.71 17.32 10.19
CA SER A 116 3.94 18.50 10.60
C SER A 116 4.80 19.58 11.26
N PHE A 117 5.84 19.20 12.03
CA PHE A 117 6.81 20.17 12.58
C PHE A 117 7.74 20.72 11.50
N TYR A 118 8.26 19.86 10.62
CA TYR A 118 9.15 20.27 9.54
C TYR A 118 8.47 21.27 8.59
N PHE A 119 7.24 20.98 8.17
CA PHE A 119 6.46 21.88 7.30
C PHE A 119 5.77 23.03 8.06
N GLY A 120 5.62 22.92 9.38
CA GLY A 120 5.09 23.98 10.25
C GLY A 120 6.07 25.12 10.51
N GLY A 121 7.27 25.08 9.92
CA GLY A 121 8.28 26.14 10.02
C GLY A 121 9.39 25.88 11.04
N VAL A 122 9.44 24.68 11.64
CA VAL A 122 10.57 24.28 12.49
C VAL A 122 11.68 23.73 11.60
N ILE A 123 12.65 24.57 11.25
CA ILE A 123 13.80 24.23 10.39
C ILE A 123 14.86 23.46 11.20
N ASP A 124 14.48 22.29 11.72
CA ASP A 124 15.42 21.33 12.32
C ASP A 124 15.50 20.07 11.44
N VAL A 125 16.71 19.78 10.97
CA VAL A 125 17.04 18.63 10.13
C VAL A 125 16.68 17.30 10.79
N ASN A 126 16.61 17.26 12.12
CA ASN A 126 16.17 16.08 12.86
C ASN A 126 14.72 15.69 12.51
N TYR A 127 13.81 16.65 12.31
CA TYR A 127 12.43 16.33 11.93
C TYR A 127 12.35 15.75 10.51
N LEU A 128 13.19 16.24 9.59
CA LEU A 128 13.30 15.68 8.24
C LEU A 128 13.79 14.22 8.28
N LEU A 129 14.82 13.95 9.09
CA LEU A 129 15.35 12.58 9.27
C LEU A 129 14.31 11.65 9.91
N GLN A 130 13.63 12.11 10.96
CA GLN A 130 12.57 11.33 11.61
C GLN A 130 11.40 11.05 10.66
N MET A 131 10.98 12.04 9.87
CA MET A 131 9.97 11.86 8.82
C MET A 131 10.40 10.80 7.81
N GLY A 132 11.66 10.86 7.34
CA GLY A 132 12.23 9.87 6.43
C GLY A 132 12.30 8.46 7.02
N MET A 133 12.66 8.34 8.30
CA MET A 133 12.66 7.04 8.99
C MET A 133 11.24 6.47 9.11
N GLY A 134 10.27 7.29 9.53
CA GLY A 134 8.86 6.88 9.61
C GLY A 134 8.32 6.42 8.27
N PHE A 135 8.66 7.15 7.20
CA PHE A 135 8.31 6.78 5.82
C PHE A 135 8.87 5.40 5.43
N VAL A 136 10.15 5.13 5.70
CA VAL A 136 10.78 3.83 5.38
C VAL A 136 10.12 2.70 6.17
N PHE A 137 9.83 2.91 7.45
CA PHE A 137 9.12 1.92 8.26
C PHE A 137 7.70 1.68 7.77
N ALA A 138 6.97 2.73 7.36
CA ALA A 138 5.64 2.60 6.75
C ALA A 138 5.70 1.79 5.46
N LEU A 139 6.66 2.05 4.57
CA LEU A 139 6.85 1.25 3.36
C LEU A 139 7.11 -0.23 3.66
N ILE A 140 7.98 -0.52 4.62
CA ILE A 140 8.33 -1.90 4.99
C ILE A 140 7.10 -2.61 5.57
N THR A 141 6.35 -1.95 6.45
CA THR A 141 5.23 -2.56 7.16
C THR A 141 3.97 -2.66 6.29
N ALA A 142 3.68 -1.68 5.43
CA ALA A 142 2.65 -1.80 4.39
C ALA A 142 2.98 -2.92 3.39
N SER A 143 4.23 -3.02 2.93
CA SER A 143 4.70 -4.14 2.10
C SER A 143 4.62 -5.47 2.84
N GLY A 144 4.92 -5.47 4.15
CA GLY A 144 4.74 -6.61 5.03
C GLY A 144 3.30 -7.07 5.10
N CYS A 145 2.33 -6.15 5.20
CA CYS A 145 0.90 -6.46 5.15
C CYS A 145 0.50 -7.09 3.81
N LEU A 146 1.02 -6.57 2.70
CA LEU A 146 0.79 -7.11 1.36
C LEU A 146 1.33 -8.54 1.23
N ILE A 147 2.62 -8.76 1.52
CA ILE A 147 3.26 -10.07 1.41
C ILE A 147 2.61 -11.08 2.36
N TYR A 148 2.32 -10.66 3.60
CA TYR A 148 1.68 -11.52 4.59
C TYR A 148 0.29 -11.98 4.13
N SER A 149 -0.53 -11.05 3.64
CA SER A 149 -1.90 -11.36 3.19
C SER A 149 -1.92 -12.23 1.93
N ILE A 150 -0.96 -12.07 1.00
CA ILE A 150 -0.80 -12.96 -0.16
C ILE A 150 -0.42 -14.37 0.30
N ARG A 151 0.61 -14.51 1.14
CA ARG A 151 1.09 -15.82 1.63
C ARG A 151 0.07 -16.59 2.48
N ARG A 152 -0.84 -15.89 3.17
CA ARG A 152 -1.93 -16.50 3.95
C ARG A 152 -3.17 -16.81 3.11
N GLY A 153 -3.28 -16.20 1.92
CA GLY A 153 -4.34 -16.46 0.94
C GLY A 153 -4.06 -17.67 0.06
N GLU A 154 -2.80 -18.07 -0.08
CA GLU A 154 -2.33 -19.39 -0.58
C GLU A 154 -2.70 -20.52 0.40
#